data_AF-A0A452R4B9-F1
#
_entry.id   AF-A0A452R4B9-F1
#
_cell.length_a   1.000
_cell.length_b   1.000
_cell.length_c   1.000
_cell.angle_alpha   90.00
_cell.angle_beta   90.00
_cell.angle_gamma   90.00
#
_symmetry.space_group_name_H-M   'P 1'
#
loop_
_entity.id
_entity.type
_entity.pdbx_description
1 polymer ?
#
loop_
_entity_poly.entity_id
_entity_poly.type
_entity_poly.pdbx_seq_one_letter_code
_entity_poly.pdbx_strand_id
1 'polypeptide(L)'
;LFRAGRPPRLSGAMWRSFLRLRHAGRRFLNPPRGALTASVGPGPNPLTPARAYAPPTERKRFYQNVSITQGEGGFEINLDHRKLKTPQAKLFTVPSEALAIAVATEWDSQQDTIKFYTMHLTTLCNTSLDNPTQRNKDQLIRAAVKFLDTDTIW
;
A
#
# COMPACT_ATOMS: atom_id res chain seq x y z
N LEU A 1 -1.77 57.18 3.43
CA LEU A 1 -3.14 57.34 2.91
C LEU A 1 -3.40 56.23 1.88
N PHE A 2 -4.58 55.60 1.94
CA PHE A 2 -5.12 54.52 1.09
C PHE A 2 -4.48 53.13 1.20
N ARG A 3 -5.20 52.00 1.17
CA ARG A 3 -6.54 51.59 1.66
C ARG A 3 -6.53 50.06 1.58
N ALA A 4 -7.14 49.40 2.56
CA ALA A 4 -7.23 47.96 2.68
C ALA A 4 -8.03 47.28 1.54
N GLY A 5 -7.65 46.04 1.21
CA GLY A 5 -8.45 45.10 0.42
C GLY A 5 -8.29 43.68 0.96
N ARG A 6 -9.30 43.18 1.69
CA ARG A 6 -9.49 41.75 2.03
C ARG A 6 -10.17 41.01 0.87
N PRO A 7 -9.98 39.69 0.79
CA PRO A 7 -11.07 38.80 0.38
C PRO A 7 -11.19 37.58 1.35
N PRO A 8 -12.14 36.64 1.18
CA PRO A 8 -13.36 36.60 2.00
C PRO A 8 -13.40 35.44 3.01
N ARG A 9 -14.34 35.57 3.95
CA ARG A 9 -14.73 34.57 4.95
C ARG A 9 -15.61 33.50 4.30
N LEU A 10 -15.29 32.22 4.53
CA LEU A 10 -16.25 31.12 4.38
C LEU A 10 -16.69 30.65 5.76
N SER A 11 -17.96 30.89 6.04
CA SER A 11 -18.70 30.38 7.20
C SER A 11 -19.32 29.02 6.89
N GLY A 12 -19.29 28.14 7.88
CA GLY A 12 -20.48 27.41 8.33
C GLY A 12 -20.78 26.06 7.68
N ALA A 13 -20.53 24.99 8.46
CA ALA A 13 -21.50 23.94 8.83
C ALA A 13 -20.71 22.77 9.44
N MET A 14 -20.59 22.69 10.76
CA MET A 14 -21.54 22.03 11.66
C MET A 14 -21.48 20.49 11.53
N TRP A 15 -20.57 19.87 12.28
CA TRP A 15 -20.55 18.43 12.55
C TRP A 15 -20.73 18.20 14.05
N ARG A 16 -21.95 17.85 14.44
CA ARG A 16 -22.38 17.21 15.71
C ARG A 16 -23.67 16.47 15.30
N SER A 17 -24.05 15.28 15.77
CA SER A 17 -23.86 14.64 17.06
C SER A 17 -24.50 13.23 17.03
N PHE A 18 -23.94 12.30 17.80
CA PHE A 18 -24.63 11.46 18.80
C PHE A 18 -25.71 10.41 18.45
N LEU A 19 -25.36 9.17 18.83
CA LEU A 19 -26.01 8.25 19.80
C LEU A 19 -27.45 7.70 19.61
N ARG A 20 -27.47 6.40 19.99
CA ARG A 20 -28.51 5.61 20.68
C ARG A 20 -29.69 5.10 19.86
N LEU A 21 -29.77 3.79 19.68
CA LEU A 21 -30.36 2.79 20.61
C LEU A 21 -31.84 3.05 20.88
N ARG A 22 -32.70 2.18 20.33
CA ARG A 22 -34.06 1.99 20.81
C ARG A 22 -34.39 0.49 20.85
N HIS A 23 -34.53 0.00 22.08
CA HIS A 23 -35.19 -1.25 22.43
C HIS A 23 -36.72 -1.13 22.26
N ALA A 24 -37.37 -2.23 21.89
CA ALA A 24 -38.70 -2.72 22.32
C ALA A 24 -39.20 -3.70 21.24
N GLY A 25 -39.77 -4.88 21.49
CA GLY A 25 -40.19 -5.57 22.70
C GLY A 25 -41.20 -6.66 22.29
N ARG A 26 -41.15 -7.81 22.99
CA ARG A 26 -42.23 -8.79 23.35
C ARG A 26 -43.28 -9.15 22.27
N ARG A 27 -43.78 -10.38 22.10
CA ARG A 27 -44.15 -11.42 23.09
C ARG A 27 -44.62 -12.67 22.30
N PHE A 28 -44.13 -13.83 22.73
CA PHE A 28 -44.80 -15.14 22.85
C PHE A 28 -45.97 -15.51 21.93
N LEU A 29 -45.87 -16.71 21.33
CA LEU A 29 -46.87 -17.79 21.40
C LEU A 29 -46.17 -19.13 21.10
N ASN A 30 -46.36 -20.11 21.99
CA ASN A 30 -46.02 -21.53 21.86
C ASN A 30 -47.38 -22.28 21.81
N PRO A 31 -47.59 -23.42 21.10
CA PRO A 31 -47.16 -24.76 21.57
C PRO A 31 -47.09 -25.82 20.41
N PRO A 32 -47.21 -27.16 20.60
CA PRO A 32 -46.98 -28.06 21.74
C PRO A 32 -45.93 -29.18 21.46
N ARG A 33 -45.68 -30.00 22.50
CA ARG A 33 -44.82 -31.19 22.54
C ARG A 33 -45.47 -32.42 21.88
N GLY A 34 -44.67 -33.22 21.18
CA GLY A 34 -44.98 -34.59 20.76
C GLY A 34 -43.73 -35.28 20.23
N ALA A 35 -43.34 -36.38 20.86
CA ALA A 35 -42.10 -37.12 20.66
C ALA A 35 -41.96 -37.73 19.24
N LEU A 36 -40.72 -37.96 18.80
CA LEU A 36 -40.19 -39.30 18.47
C LEU A 36 -38.72 -39.16 18.05
N THR A 37 -37.93 -40.09 18.57
CA THR A 37 -36.50 -40.25 18.41
C THR A 37 -36.14 -40.67 16.98
N ALA A 38 -35.25 -39.93 16.32
CA ALA A 38 -34.47 -40.42 15.18
C ALA A 38 -33.05 -39.88 15.32
N SER A 39 -32.10 -40.78 15.52
CA SER A 39 -30.66 -40.50 15.52
C SER A 39 -30.24 -40.02 14.13
N VAL A 40 -30.06 -38.71 13.98
CA VAL A 40 -29.44 -38.10 12.81
C VAL A 40 -27.94 -38.43 12.88
N GLY A 41 -27.49 -39.29 11.97
CA GLY A 41 -26.06 -39.51 11.75
C GLY A 41 -25.35 -38.20 11.40
N PRO A 42 -24.03 -38.10 11.58
CA PRO A 42 -23.31 -36.87 11.27
C PRO A 42 -23.43 -36.59 9.77
N GLY A 43 -24.28 -35.62 9.43
CA GLY A 43 -24.36 -35.09 8.07
C GLY A 43 -22.98 -34.54 7.66
N PRO A 44 -22.64 -34.58 6.37
CA PRO A 44 -21.36 -34.08 5.90
C PRO A 44 -21.23 -32.61 6.30
N ASN A 45 -20.12 -32.30 6.98
CA ASN A 45 -19.72 -30.95 7.36
C ASN A 45 -19.92 -30.03 6.13
N PRO A 46 -20.59 -28.87 6.24
CA PRO A 46 -20.71 -27.97 5.10
C PRO A 46 -19.30 -27.63 4.65
N LEU A 47 -18.96 -28.04 3.43
CA LEU A 47 -17.68 -27.76 2.82
C LEU A 47 -17.49 -26.25 2.89
N THR A 48 -16.51 -25.84 3.70
CA THR A 48 -16.15 -24.43 3.84
C THR A 48 -15.88 -23.91 2.44
N PRO A 49 -16.55 -22.83 1.98
CA PRO A 49 -16.34 -22.35 0.63
C PRO A 49 -14.84 -22.07 0.48
N ALA A 50 -14.22 -22.73 -0.50
CA ALA A 50 -12.83 -22.52 -0.84
C ALA A 50 -12.63 -21.01 -0.96
N ARG A 51 -11.73 -20.45 -0.14
CA ARG A 51 -11.47 -19.02 -0.11
C ARG A 51 -11.03 -18.61 -1.51
N ALA A 52 -11.93 -18.02 -2.27
CA ALA A 52 -11.65 -17.56 -3.63
C ALA A 52 -10.46 -16.59 -3.55
N TYR A 53 -9.44 -16.84 -4.36
CA TYR A 53 -8.31 -15.94 -4.48
C TYR A 53 -8.80 -14.63 -5.08
N ALA A 54 -8.89 -13.58 -4.26
CA ALA A 54 -9.06 -12.23 -4.73
C ALA A 54 -7.67 -11.72 -5.16
N PRO A 55 -7.47 -11.36 -6.43
CA PRO A 55 -6.18 -10.82 -6.86
C PRO A 55 -5.87 -9.53 -6.09
N PRO A 56 -4.58 -9.22 -5.84
CA PRO A 56 -4.17 -7.96 -5.24
C PRO A 56 -4.78 -6.81 -6.04
N THR A 57 -5.47 -5.90 -5.36
CA THR A 57 -6.09 -4.75 -6.03
C THR A 57 -4.99 -3.83 -6.56
N GLU A 58 -4.90 -3.70 -7.89
CA GLU A 58 -4.02 -2.73 -8.52
C GLU A 58 -4.40 -1.33 -8.03
N ARG A 59 -3.41 -0.55 -7.58
CA ARG A 59 -3.64 0.78 -7.06
C ARG A 59 -3.84 1.75 -8.22
N LYS A 60 -4.94 2.51 -8.20
CA LYS A 60 -5.16 3.61 -9.14
C LYS A 60 -4.04 4.65 -9.03
N ARG A 61 -3.59 5.23 -10.15
CA ARG A 61 -2.68 6.38 -10.16
C ARG A 61 -3.31 7.53 -9.37
N PHE A 62 -2.58 8.03 -8.39
CA PHE A 62 -3.04 9.04 -7.44
C PHE A 62 -2.31 10.38 -7.56
N TYR A 63 -1.42 10.51 -8.54
CA TYR A 63 -0.59 11.68 -8.79
C TYR A 63 -0.69 12.12 -10.25
N GLN A 64 -0.46 13.41 -10.51
CA GLN A 64 -0.42 13.95 -11.87
C GLN A 64 1.00 14.16 -12.35
N ASN A 65 1.81 14.88 -11.58
CA ASN A 65 3.14 15.31 -11.99
C ASN A 65 4.23 14.54 -11.24
N VAL A 66 5.31 14.22 -11.94
CA VAL A 66 6.53 13.67 -11.35
C VAL A 66 7.63 14.69 -11.54
N SER A 67 8.35 15.02 -10.46
CA SER A 67 9.47 15.96 -10.51
C SER A 67 10.64 15.44 -9.69
N ILE A 68 11.83 15.97 -9.97
CA ILE A 68 13.06 15.63 -9.28
C ILE A 68 13.56 16.88 -8.57
N THR A 69 13.98 16.72 -7.33
CA THR A 69 14.62 17.79 -6.56
C THR A 69 15.95 17.33 -6.00
N GLN A 70 16.95 18.19 -6.04
CA GLN A 70 18.22 17.95 -5.37
C GLN A 70 18.11 18.37 -3.90
N GLY A 71 18.39 17.44 -2.99
CA GLY A 71 18.47 17.65 -1.56
C GLY A 71 19.90 17.51 -1.04
N GLU A 72 20.10 17.67 0.27
CA GLU A 72 21.43 17.60 0.91
C GLU A 72 22.11 16.24 0.75
N GLY A 73 21.33 15.16 0.62
CA GLY A 73 21.82 13.77 0.56
C GLY A 73 21.75 13.10 -0.82
N GLY A 74 21.40 13.84 -1.89
CA GLY A 74 21.24 13.31 -3.24
C GLY A 74 19.99 13.81 -3.94
N PHE A 75 19.47 13.02 -4.87
CA PHE A 75 18.29 13.34 -5.66
C PHE A 75 17.05 12.65 -5.10
N GLU A 76 15.96 13.40 -5.01
CA GLU A 76 14.67 12.94 -4.51
C GLU A 76 13.63 13.03 -5.62
N ILE A 77 12.69 12.08 -5.62
CA ILE A 77 11.54 12.09 -6.55
C ILE A 77 10.31 12.58 -5.79
N ASN A 78 9.58 13.51 -6.40
CA ASN A 78 8.32 14.04 -5.88
C ASN A 78 7.16 13.65 -6.80
N LEU A 79 6.09 13.15 -6.19
CA LEU A 79 4.79 12.95 -6.83
C LEU A 79 3.89 14.11 -6.41
N ASP A 80 3.58 14.98 -7.37
CA ASP A 80 2.97 16.31 -7.16
C ASP A 80 3.75 17.15 -6.14
N HIS A 81 3.28 17.18 -4.89
CA HIS A 81 3.86 17.93 -3.79
C HIS A 81 4.34 17.01 -2.64
N ARG A 82 4.39 15.70 -2.87
CA ARG A 82 4.75 14.70 -1.87
C ARG A 82 6.04 13.99 -2.28
N LYS A 83 7.02 13.98 -1.38
CA LYS A 83 8.24 13.19 -1.53
C LYS A 83 7.89 11.70 -1.62
N LEU A 84 8.46 11.00 -2.60
CA LEU A 84 8.36 9.56 -2.72
C LEU A 84 9.03 8.89 -1.51
N LYS A 85 8.38 7.83 -1.01
CA LYS A 85 8.85 7.06 0.13
C LYS A 85 8.98 5.59 -0.21
N THR A 86 9.91 4.93 0.46
CA THR A 86 10.06 3.48 0.39
C THR A 86 8.93 2.77 1.15
N PRO A 87 8.72 1.45 0.95
CA PRO A 87 7.78 0.66 1.74
C PRO A 87 7.97 0.78 3.26
N GLN A 88 9.20 0.95 3.76
CA GLN A 88 9.48 1.22 5.18
C GLN A 88 9.32 2.71 5.58
N ALA A 89 8.67 3.52 4.74
CA ALA A 89 8.43 4.95 4.94
C ALA A 89 9.69 5.83 5.05
N LYS A 90 10.85 5.33 4.59
CA LYS A 90 12.07 6.14 4.44
C LYS A 90 11.95 7.04 3.22
N LEU A 91 12.73 8.11 3.18
CA LEU A 91 12.80 8.99 2.02
C LEU A 91 13.48 8.26 0.86
N PHE A 92 12.87 8.28 -0.33
CA PHE A 92 13.47 7.71 -1.53
C PHE A 92 14.53 8.69 -2.08
N THR A 93 15.78 8.49 -1.68
CA THR A 93 16.93 9.31 -2.13
C THR A 93 17.90 8.44 -2.90
N VAL A 94 18.35 8.93 -4.07
CA VAL A 94 19.35 8.27 -4.91
C VAL A 94 20.58 9.17 -5.14
N PRO A 95 21.79 8.61 -5.25
CA PRO A 95 23.01 9.41 -5.33
C PRO A 95 23.27 10.02 -6.72
N SER A 96 22.59 9.54 -7.77
CA SER A 96 22.84 9.91 -9.17
C SER A 96 21.60 10.53 -9.80
N GLU A 97 21.80 11.64 -10.53
CA GLU A 97 20.75 12.32 -11.27
C GLU A 97 20.15 11.43 -12.36
N ALA A 98 21.00 10.73 -13.11
CA ALA A 98 20.56 9.82 -14.17
C ALA A 98 19.65 8.70 -13.62
N LEU A 99 19.96 8.19 -12.43
CA LEU A 99 19.10 7.20 -11.76
C LEU A 99 17.78 7.82 -11.31
N ALA A 100 17.79 9.05 -10.80
CA ALA A 100 16.58 9.77 -10.43
C ALA A 100 15.67 10.02 -11.64
N ILE A 101 16.25 10.40 -12.79
CA ILE A 101 15.53 10.58 -14.06
C ILE A 101 14.89 9.26 -14.47
N ALA A 102 15.65 8.17 -14.50
CA ALA A 102 15.12 6.86 -14.89
C ALA A 102 13.97 6.40 -13.99
N VAL A 103 14.09 6.57 -12.67
CA VAL A 103 13.01 6.27 -11.72
C VAL A 103 11.81 7.19 -11.95
N ALA A 104 12.01 8.50 -12.12
CA ALA A 104 10.93 9.44 -12.40
C ALA A 104 10.18 9.08 -13.68
N THR A 105 10.89 8.62 -14.73
CA THR A 105 10.29 8.11 -15.97
C THR A 105 9.45 6.86 -15.73
N GLU A 106 9.88 5.91 -14.88
CA GLU A 106 9.05 4.75 -14.52
C GLU A 106 7.72 5.20 -13.88
N TRP A 107 7.78 6.17 -12.97
CA TRP A 107 6.58 6.73 -12.32
C TRP A 107 5.70 7.50 -13.31
N ASP A 108 6.28 8.32 -14.19
CA ASP A 108 5.50 9.10 -15.15
C ASP A 108 4.80 8.22 -16.21
N SER A 109 5.43 7.09 -16.57
CA SER A 109 4.89 6.12 -17.54
C SER A 109 3.63 5.37 -17.08
N GLN A 110 3.28 5.42 -15.78
CA GLN A 110 2.11 4.74 -15.25
C GLN A 110 0.82 5.40 -15.76
N GLN A 111 -0.19 4.64 -16.18
CA GLN A 111 -1.43 5.21 -16.72
C GLN A 111 -2.52 5.26 -15.64
N ASP A 112 -3.62 4.55 -15.82
CA ASP A 112 -4.74 4.53 -14.86
C ASP A 112 -4.40 3.79 -13.56
N THR A 113 -3.61 2.73 -13.67
CA THR A 113 -3.16 1.90 -12.54
C THR A 113 -1.64 1.87 -12.45
N ILE A 114 -1.14 1.81 -11.21
CA ILE A 114 0.28 1.69 -10.91
C ILE A 114 0.66 0.21 -10.98
N LYS A 115 1.46 -0.15 -11.98
CA LYS A 115 1.90 -1.50 -12.28
C LYS A 115 3.33 -1.72 -11.80
N PHE A 116 3.48 -2.14 -10.55
CA PHE A 116 4.80 -2.33 -9.91
C PHE A 116 5.76 -3.24 -10.69
N TYR A 117 5.25 -4.24 -11.42
CA TYR A 117 6.07 -5.13 -12.25
C TYR A 117 6.74 -4.43 -13.43
N THR A 118 6.31 -3.21 -13.79
CA THR A 118 6.94 -2.38 -14.83
C THR A 118 8.00 -1.44 -14.27
N MET A 119 8.18 -1.39 -12.95
CA MET A 119 9.01 -0.40 -12.24
C MET A 119 10.20 -1.10 -11.55
N HIS A 120 11.09 -1.66 -12.37
CA HIS A 120 12.20 -2.48 -11.87
C HIS A 120 13.25 -1.65 -11.13
N LEU A 121 13.58 -0.45 -11.62
CA LEU A 121 14.55 0.43 -10.97
C LEU A 121 14.01 0.90 -9.61
N THR A 122 12.73 1.27 -9.56
CA THR A 122 12.06 1.62 -8.31
C THR A 122 12.10 0.46 -7.31
N THR A 123 11.80 -0.77 -7.75
CA THR A 123 11.85 -1.97 -6.91
C THR A 123 13.26 -2.27 -6.37
N LEU A 124 14.28 -2.15 -7.22
CA LEU A 124 15.68 -2.33 -6.82
C LEU A 124 16.12 -1.27 -5.81
N CYS A 125 15.79 0.00 -6.05
CA CYS A 125 16.11 1.10 -5.14
C CYS A 125 15.42 0.92 -3.79
N ASN A 126 14.13 0.54 -3.78
CA ASN A 126 13.41 0.22 -2.55
C ASN A 126 14.13 -0.86 -1.75
N THR A 127 14.55 -1.94 -2.41
CA THR A 127 15.26 -3.06 -1.76
C THR A 127 16.60 -2.62 -1.18
N SER A 128 17.35 -1.79 -1.92
CA SER A 128 18.65 -1.26 -1.48
C SER A 128 18.52 -0.33 -0.28
N LEU A 129 17.53 0.57 -0.28
CA LEU A 129 17.28 1.55 0.80
C LEU A 129 16.68 0.90 2.07
N ASP A 130 15.78 -0.05 1.88
CA ASP A 130 15.07 -0.69 2.99
C ASP A 130 15.86 -1.84 3.61
N ASN A 131 16.75 -2.49 2.84
CA ASN A 131 17.51 -3.68 3.23
C ASN A 131 16.64 -4.66 4.06
N PRO A 132 15.58 -5.23 3.47
CA PRO A 132 14.61 -6.04 4.21
C PRO A 132 15.23 -7.28 4.86
N THR A 133 16.32 -7.80 4.30
CA THR A 133 17.04 -8.95 4.88
C THR A 133 18.07 -8.55 5.94
N GLN A 134 18.24 -7.25 6.19
CA GLN A 134 19.13 -6.68 7.21
C GLN A 134 20.57 -7.21 7.12
N ARG A 135 21.04 -7.50 5.90
CA ARG A 135 22.40 -8.01 5.68
C ARG A 135 23.39 -6.85 5.73
N ASN A 136 24.53 -7.08 6.36
CA ASN A 136 25.63 -6.13 6.29
C ASN A 136 26.42 -6.28 4.97
N LYS A 137 27.31 -5.33 4.70
CA LYS A 137 28.11 -5.29 3.47
C LYS A 137 28.91 -6.59 3.28
N ASP A 138 29.56 -7.09 4.33
CA ASP A 138 30.41 -8.27 4.24
C ASP A 138 29.62 -9.56 3.96
N GLN A 139 28.40 -9.67 4.49
CA GLN A 139 27.51 -10.79 4.20
C GLN A 139 27.06 -10.77 2.74
N LEU A 140 26.75 -9.58 2.20
CA LEU A 140 26.39 -9.42 0.79
C LEU A 140 27.56 -9.77 -0.13
N ILE A 141 28.77 -9.29 0.19
CA ILE A 141 29.98 -9.60 -0.57
C ILE A 141 30.24 -11.11 -0.57
N ARG A 142 30.20 -11.76 0.60
CA ARG A 142 30.39 -13.21 0.70
C ARG A 142 29.34 -14.01 -0.07
N ALA A 143 28.09 -13.58 -0.04
CA ALA A 143 27.02 -14.21 -0.80
C ALA A 143 27.24 -14.09 -2.32
N ALA A 144 27.72 -12.93 -2.79
CA ALA A 144 28.05 -12.73 -4.20
C ALA A 144 29.25 -13.57 -4.63
N VAL A 145 30.32 -13.61 -3.82
CA VAL A 145 31.54 -14.40 -4.10
C VAL A 145 31.23 -15.89 -4.26
N LYS A 146 30.28 -16.44 -3.49
CA LYS A 146 29.88 -17.85 -3.59
C LYS A 146 29.43 -18.27 -5.00
N PHE A 147 28.88 -17.35 -5.80
CA PHE A 147 28.46 -17.66 -7.17
C PHE A 147 29.63 -17.81 -8.15
N LEU A 148 30.82 -17.30 -7.81
CA LEU A 148 32.02 -17.49 -8.63
C LEU A 148 32.46 -18.96 -8.67
N ASP A 149 32.23 -19.71 -7.59
CA ASP A 149 32.56 -21.14 -7.53
C ASP A 149 31.62 -22.01 -8.40
N THR A 150 30.41 -21.50 -8.68
CA THR A 150 29.37 -22.19 -9.45
C THR A 150 28.92 -21.37 -10.65
N ASP A 151 29.87 -20.70 -11.31
CA ASP A 151 29.55 -19.87 -12.47
C ASP A 151 29.14 -20.75 -13.66
N THR A 152 28.19 -20.27 -14.44
CA THR A 152 27.57 -21.00 -15.56
C THR A 152 28.34 -20.89 -16.87
N ILE A 153 29.37 -20.03 -16.93
CA ILE A 153 30.16 -19.77 -18.14
C ILE A 153 31.35 -20.73 -18.31
N TRP A 154 31.39 -21.82 -17.54
CA TRP A 154 32.44 -22.83 -17.61
C TRP A 154 32.08 -23.99 -18.54
#